data_AF-A0A8J1Z0P3-F1
#
_entry.id   AF-A0A8J1Z0P3-F1
#
_cell.length_a   1.000
_cell.length_b   1.000
_cell.length_c   1.000
_cell.angle_alpha   90.00
_cell.angle_beta   90.00
_cell.angle_gamma   90.00
#
_symmetry.space_group_name_H-M   'P 1'
#
loop_
_entity.id
_entity.type
_entity.pdbx_description
1 polymer ?
#
loop_
_entity_poly.entity_id
_entity_poly.type
_entity_poly.pdbx_seq_one_letter_code
_entity_poly.pdbx_strand_id
1 'polypeptide(L)'
;ISDAGEIAVRKLGALVAQTGADGINGDTLDFIPREIYDRFRTAAGGRLALEPENLGNVRMQPWHTNGWAYWKRDRVEHDGTMRLPATSGDFVEKSPVLIDAWKYLFDTRWMSHACERFEQRHTFYLLNSYLNGVGSVAWENIW
;
A
#
# COMPACT_ATOMS: atom_id res chain seq x y z
N ILE A 1 21.67 4.58 7.74
CA ILE A 1 20.89 5.82 7.53
C ILE A 1 21.78 7.01 7.86
N SER A 2 21.76 8.07 7.05
CA SER A 2 22.51 9.30 7.34
C SER A 2 21.87 10.05 8.52
N ASP A 3 22.62 10.97 9.14
CA ASP A 3 22.08 11.81 10.23
C ASP A 3 20.83 12.59 9.79
N ALA A 4 20.83 13.09 8.56
CA ALA A 4 19.68 13.77 7.98
C ALA A 4 18.45 12.85 7.87
N GLY A 5 18.66 11.59 7.43
CA GLY A 5 17.59 10.61 7.40
C GLY A 5 17.05 10.30 8.78
N GLU A 6 17.93 10.13 9.77
CA GLU A 6 17.54 9.82 11.15
C GLU A 6 16.65 10.93 11.74
N ILE A 7 17.05 12.18 11.51
CA ILE A 7 16.27 13.36 11.90
C ILE A 7 14.92 13.36 11.20
N ALA A 8 14.85 13.03 9.92
CA ALA A 8 13.60 12.99 9.16
C ALA A 8 12.63 11.94 9.71
N VAL A 9 13.08 10.71 9.92
CA VAL A 9 12.25 9.60 10.44
C VAL A 9 11.67 9.95 11.81
N ARG A 10 12.50 10.48 12.72
CA ARG A 10 12.05 10.87 14.06
C ARG A 10 11.06 12.02 14.05
N LYS A 11 11.31 13.05 13.24
CA LYS A 11 10.39 14.20 13.12
C LYS A 11 9.05 13.80 12.53
N LEU A 12 9.05 12.92 11.53
CA LEU A 12 7.84 12.44 10.89
C LEU A 12 6.99 11.60 11.86
N GLY A 13 7.61 10.68 12.62
CA GLY A 13 6.90 9.95 13.66
C GLY A 13 6.35 10.87 14.76
N ALA A 14 7.13 11.86 15.20
CA ALA A 14 6.67 12.84 16.19
C ALA A 14 5.47 13.67 15.68
N LEU A 15 5.45 14.01 14.39
CA LEU A 15 4.33 14.70 13.77
C LEU A 15 3.06 13.84 13.80
N VAL A 16 3.15 12.54 13.45
CA VAL A 16 2.02 11.60 13.55
C VAL A 16 1.49 11.52 14.98
N ALA A 17 2.38 11.44 15.97
CA ALA A 17 1.98 11.44 17.37
C ALA A 17 1.27 12.76 17.78
N GLN A 18 1.77 13.90 17.30
CA GLN A 18 1.22 15.22 17.62
C GLN A 18 -0.15 15.47 17.01
N THR A 19 -0.36 15.02 15.76
CA THR A 19 -1.64 15.20 15.06
C THR A 19 -2.68 14.17 15.46
N GLY A 20 -2.26 13.07 16.10
CA GLY A 20 -3.12 11.93 16.41
C GLY A 20 -3.43 11.06 15.19
N ALA A 21 -2.73 11.27 14.07
CA ALA A 21 -2.84 10.41 12.89
C ALA A 21 -2.41 8.97 13.20
N ASP A 22 -2.89 8.00 12.44
CA ASP A 22 -2.56 6.59 12.63
C ASP A 22 -1.25 6.17 11.94
N GLY A 23 -0.75 6.97 10.99
CA GLY A 23 0.52 6.72 10.30
C GLY A 23 0.80 7.66 9.12
N ILE A 24 1.48 7.17 8.07
CA ILE A 24 1.84 7.90 6.84
C ILE A 24 1.84 7.01 5.58
N ASN A 25 1.44 7.60 4.46
CA ASN A 25 1.51 6.93 3.16
C ASN A 25 2.97 6.98 2.68
N GLY A 26 3.45 5.86 2.14
CA GLY A 26 4.79 5.71 1.61
C GLY A 26 4.80 5.85 0.09
N ASP A 27 4.19 6.90 -0.47
CA ASP A 27 4.15 7.15 -1.92
C ASP A 27 5.54 6.93 -2.54
N THR A 28 5.60 6.14 -3.62
CA THR A 28 6.82 5.68 -4.31
C THR A 28 7.80 4.80 -3.52
N LEU A 29 7.48 4.49 -2.26
CA LEU A 29 8.32 3.72 -1.36
C LEU A 29 7.93 2.24 -1.37
N ASP A 30 8.74 1.40 -1.98
CA ASP A 30 8.50 -0.04 -2.12
C ASP A 30 9.08 -0.89 -0.98
N PHE A 31 10.00 -0.32 -0.19
CA PHE A 31 10.68 -1.02 0.89
C PHE A 31 11.03 -0.11 2.06
N ILE A 32 10.69 -0.57 3.28
CA ILE A 32 11.07 0.06 4.53
C ILE A 32 11.93 -0.93 5.33
N PRO A 33 13.22 -0.66 5.54
CA PRO A 33 14.04 -1.49 6.42
C PRO A 33 13.45 -1.54 7.83
N ARG A 34 13.47 -2.73 8.47
CA ARG A 34 12.96 -2.94 9.85
C ARG A 34 13.43 -1.86 10.82
N GLU A 35 14.70 -1.49 10.75
CA GLU A 35 15.28 -0.50 11.66
C GLU A 35 14.63 0.89 11.52
N ILE A 36 14.27 1.28 10.29
CA ILE A 36 13.57 2.55 10.02
C ILE A 36 12.13 2.46 10.52
N TYR A 37 11.47 1.33 10.27
CA TYR A 37 10.12 1.06 10.73
C TYR A 37 10.01 1.16 12.26
N ASP A 38 10.93 0.52 12.99
CA ASP A 38 10.93 0.52 14.45
C ASP A 38 11.22 1.91 15.05
N ARG A 39 12.14 2.67 14.43
CA ARG A 39 12.43 4.06 14.83
C ARG A 39 11.24 4.97 14.62
N PHE A 40 10.59 4.88 13.45
CA PHE A 40 9.37 5.62 13.16
C PHE A 40 8.27 5.28 14.17
N ARG A 41 7.99 3.99 14.36
CA ARG A 41 6.97 3.49 15.28
C ARG A 41 7.19 4.00 16.69
N THR A 42 8.43 3.98 17.16
CA THR A 42 8.80 4.50 18.49
C THR A 42 8.49 5.99 18.59
N ALA A 43 8.88 6.79 17.59
CA ALA A 43 8.60 8.21 17.55
C ALA A 43 7.10 8.54 17.40
N ALA A 44 6.33 7.65 16.74
CA ALA A 44 4.89 7.77 16.55
C ALA A 44 4.04 7.30 17.75
N GLY A 45 4.68 6.98 18.88
CA GLY A 45 3.99 6.49 20.08
C GLY A 45 3.44 5.08 19.95
N GLY A 46 4.08 4.23 19.14
CA GLY A 46 3.71 2.82 18.95
C GLY A 46 2.81 2.54 17.74
N ARG A 47 2.39 3.55 16.99
CA ARG A 47 1.52 3.43 15.81
C ARG A 47 2.22 2.77 14.62
N LEU A 48 1.46 1.98 13.83
CA LEU A 48 2.00 1.03 12.84
C LEU A 48 1.62 1.33 11.37
N ALA A 49 0.79 2.34 11.07
CA ALA A 49 0.25 2.49 9.71
C ALA A 49 1.24 3.18 8.73
N LEU A 50 2.35 2.53 8.45
CA LEU A 50 3.23 2.87 7.33
C LEU A 50 2.75 2.13 6.10
N GLU A 51 2.45 2.82 5.00
CA GLU A 51 1.84 2.19 3.82
C GLU A 51 2.73 2.31 2.58
N PRO A 52 3.71 1.40 2.40
CA PRO A 52 4.52 1.37 1.20
C PRO A 52 3.64 1.12 -0.03
N GLU A 53 4.03 1.72 -1.15
CA GLU A 53 3.36 1.52 -2.42
C GLU A 53 3.50 0.07 -2.90
N ASN A 54 2.49 -0.40 -3.64
CA ASN A 54 2.38 -1.76 -4.16
C ASN A 54 2.42 -2.84 -3.08
N LEU A 55 1.90 -2.51 -1.88
CA LEU A 55 1.94 -3.36 -0.68
C LEU A 55 3.37 -3.58 -0.14
N GLY A 56 4.36 -2.87 -0.69
CA GLY A 56 5.77 -3.01 -0.35
C GLY A 56 6.40 -4.31 -0.86
N ASN A 57 7.42 -4.77 -0.14
CA ASN A 57 8.21 -5.95 -0.49
C ASN A 57 7.92 -7.11 0.45
N VAL A 58 7.82 -8.34 -0.08
CA VAL A 58 7.59 -9.58 0.72
C VAL A 58 8.55 -9.74 1.90
N ARG A 59 9.77 -9.20 1.80
CA ARG A 59 10.77 -9.24 2.89
C ARG A 59 10.33 -8.47 4.13
N MET A 60 9.38 -7.54 4.02
CA MET A 60 8.86 -6.72 5.13
C MET A 60 7.79 -7.43 5.96
N GLN A 61 7.24 -8.54 5.46
CA GLN A 61 6.18 -9.32 6.10
C GLN A 61 6.40 -9.59 7.61
N PRO A 62 7.64 -9.77 8.13
CA PRO A 62 7.84 -10.02 9.56
C PRO A 62 7.77 -8.80 10.49
N TRP A 63 7.53 -7.58 10.00
CA TRP A 63 7.42 -6.39 10.86
C TRP A 63 6.35 -5.38 10.45
N HIS A 64 5.84 -5.52 9.24
CA HIS A 64 4.96 -4.54 8.61
C HIS A 64 3.59 -5.19 8.38
N THR A 65 2.51 -4.40 8.47
CA THR A 65 1.13 -4.93 8.52
C THR A 65 0.14 -4.25 7.59
N ASN A 66 0.51 -3.13 6.96
CA ASN A 66 -0.40 -2.31 6.16
C ASN A 66 0.23 -1.84 4.86
N GLY A 67 -0.45 -1.98 3.72
CA GLY A 67 0.11 -1.55 2.43
C GLY A 67 -0.84 -0.68 1.64
N TRP A 68 -0.30 0.13 0.73
CA TRP A 68 -1.08 0.87 -0.24
C TRP A 68 -0.82 0.32 -1.65
N ALA A 69 -1.87 0.16 -2.47
CA ALA A 69 -1.74 -0.41 -3.80
C ALA A 69 -2.87 -0.03 -4.76
N TYR A 70 -2.80 -0.63 -5.93
CA TYR A 70 -3.80 -0.58 -6.99
C TYR A 70 -4.27 -2.01 -7.28
N TRP A 71 -5.50 -2.16 -7.75
CA TRP A 71 -5.90 -3.40 -8.42
C TRP A 71 -5.17 -3.48 -9.77
N LYS A 72 -3.98 -4.08 -9.77
CA LYS A 72 -3.16 -4.24 -10.99
C LYS A 72 -3.81 -5.25 -11.92
N ARG A 73 -3.91 -4.88 -13.20
CA ARG A 73 -4.41 -5.70 -14.30
C ARG A 73 -3.23 -6.49 -14.89
N ASP A 74 -3.49 -7.70 -15.36
CA ASP A 74 -2.66 -8.28 -16.40
C ASP A 74 -2.88 -7.48 -17.69
N ARG A 75 -1.82 -7.18 -18.44
CA ARG A 75 -1.99 -6.87 -19.87
C ARG A 75 -2.36 -8.18 -20.52
N VAL A 76 -3.65 -8.42 -20.77
CA VAL A 76 -4.05 -9.34 -21.84
C VAL A 76 -3.85 -8.55 -23.12
N GLU A 77 -2.68 -8.69 -23.75
CA GLU A 77 -2.57 -8.32 -25.16
C GLU A 77 -3.58 -9.19 -25.93
N HIS A 78 -4.19 -8.65 -26.99
CA HIS A 78 -5.22 -9.31 -27.81
C HIS A 78 -4.77 -10.66 -28.45
N ASP A 79 -3.57 -11.15 -28.14
CA ASP A 79 -2.99 -12.42 -28.57
C ASP A 79 -3.17 -13.58 -27.57
N GLY A 80 -3.81 -13.34 -26.41
CA GLY A 80 -4.08 -14.38 -25.41
C GLY A 80 -2.88 -14.74 -24.53
N THR A 81 -1.79 -13.96 -24.56
CA THR A 81 -0.66 -14.15 -23.66
C THR A 81 -0.82 -13.35 -22.36
N MET A 82 -0.73 -14.04 -21.22
CA MET A 82 -0.71 -13.40 -19.90
C MET A 82 0.70 -12.86 -19.63
N ARG A 83 0.88 -11.54 -19.60
CA ARG A 83 2.14 -10.90 -19.20
C ARG A 83 1.99 -10.25 -17.83
N LEU A 84 2.96 -10.51 -16.95
CA LEU A 84 3.05 -9.89 -15.63
C LEU A 84 3.04 -8.34 -15.76
N PRO A 85 2.37 -7.61 -14.84
CA PRO A 85 2.06 -6.20 -15.07
C PRO A 85 3.33 -5.36 -15.20
N ALA A 86 3.51 -4.74 -16.37
CA ALA A 86 4.41 -3.62 -16.53
C ALA A 86 3.78 -2.38 -15.89
N THR A 87 4.61 -1.63 -15.18
CA THR A 87 4.33 -0.31 -14.62
C THR A 87 3.74 0.63 -15.68
N SER A 88 2.65 1.29 -15.31
CA SER A 88 2.02 2.47 -15.91
C SER A 88 1.45 2.37 -17.34
N GLY A 89 0.21 2.86 -17.50
CA GLY A 89 -0.25 3.45 -18.76
C GLY A 89 -1.61 3.00 -19.26
N ASP A 90 -1.83 1.69 -19.42
CA ASP A 90 -2.95 1.20 -20.22
C ASP A 90 -3.91 0.33 -19.40
N PHE A 91 -4.98 0.96 -18.92
CA PHE A 91 -6.05 0.33 -18.17
C PHE A 91 -6.98 -0.49 -19.10
N VAL A 92 -6.61 -1.72 -19.48
CA VAL A 92 -7.49 -2.68 -20.20
C VAL A 92 -8.34 -3.50 -19.23
N GLU A 93 -9.61 -3.76 -19.59
CA GLU A 93 -10.70 -4.44 -18.85
C GLU A 93 -10.30 -5.24 -17.59
N LYS A 94 -10.84 -4.85 -16.43
CA LYS A 94 -10.56 -5.51 -15.15
C LYS A 94 -11.19 -6.89 -15.11
N SER A 95 -10.43 -7.89 -14.67
CA SER A 95 -11.02 -9.14 -14.17
C SER A 95 -12.11 -8.79 -13.15
N PRO A 96 -13.31 -9.38 -13.25
CA PRO A 96 -14.42 -9.05 -12.37
C PRO A 96 -14.14 -9.38 -10.91
N VAL A 97 -13.18 -10.28 -10.63
CA VAL A 97 -12.83 -10.71 -9.27
C VAL A 97 -11.31 -10.90 -9.15
N LEU A 98 -10.71 -10.28 -8.13
CA LEU A 98 -9.31 -10.41 -7.73
C LEU A 98 -9.23 -10.75 -6.23
N ILE A 99 -8.11 -11.38 -5.83
CA ILE A 99 -7.83 -11.74 -4.43
C ILE A 99 -6.58 -11.00 -3.96
N ASP A 100 -6.64 -10.40 -2.78
CA ASP A 100 -5.47 -9.80 -2.12
C ASP A 100 -4.50 -10.92 -1.67
N ALA A 101 -3.38 -11.04 -2.39
CA ALA A 101 -2.37 -12.04 -2.12
C ALA A 101 -1.75 -11.92 -0.72
N TRP A 102 -1.66 -10.72 -0.15
CA TRP A 102 -1.06 -10.54 1.17
C TRP A 102 -1.95 -11.08 2.28
N LYS A 103 -3.25 -10.79 2.19
CA LYS A 103 -4.24 -11.36 3.10
C LYS A 103 -4.36 -12.88 2.94
N TYR A 104 -4.35 -13.36 1.70
CA TYR A 104 -4.55 -14.79 1.41
C TYR A 104 -3.34 -15.66 1.75
N LEU A 105 -2.12 -15.23 1.40
CA LEU A 105 -0.91 -16.04 1.52
C LEU A 105 -0.15 -15.83 2.84
N PHE A 106 -0.24 -14.65 3.45
CA PHE A 106 0.65 -14.30 4.57
C PHE A 106 -0.08 -14.08 5.88
N ASP A 107 -0.94 -13.07 5.98
CA ASP A 107 -1.64 -12.76 7.23
C ASP A 107 -3.01 -12.14 6.93
N THR A 108 -4.07 -12.82 7.36
CA THR A 108 -5.46 -12.33 7.21
C THR A 108 -5.72 -10.97 7.87
N ARG A 109 -4.88 -10.58 8.85
CA ARG A 109 -4.97 -9.28 9.54
C ARG A 109 -4.27 -8.15 8.78
N TRP A 110 -3.54 -8.47 7.73
CA TRP A 110 -2.95 -7.47 6.86
C TRP A 110 -4.02 -6.52 6.34
N MET A 111 -3.78 -5.21 6.40
CA MET A 111 -4.73 -4.21 5.92
C MET A 111 -4.15 -3.54 4.67
N SER A 112 -4.72 -3.88 3.52
CA SER A 112 -4.40 -3.19 2.27
C SER A 112 -5.37 -2.04 2.05
N HIS A 113 -4.85 -0.98 1.46
CA HIS A 113 -5.62 0.17 0.99
C HIS A 113 -5.43 0.30 -0.52
N ALA A 114 -6.53 0.21 -1.26
CA ALA A 114 -6.52 0.37 -2.71
C ALA A 114 -6.79 1.83 -3.09
N CYS A 115 -6.21 2.29 -4.20
CA CYS A 115 -6.49 3.60 -4.79
C CYS A 115 -6.71 3.46 -6.29
N GLU A 116 -7.68 4.20 -6.84
CA GLU A 116 -7.90 4.32 -8.29
C GLU A 116 -8.26 5.75 -8.67
N ARG A 117 -7.44 6.70 -8.23
CA ARG A 117 -7.70 8.13 -8.33
C ARG A 117 -8.01 8.67 -9.73
N PHE A 118 -7.57 7.99 -10.79
CA PHE A 118 -7.74 8.44 -12.17
C PHE A 118 -8.89 7.72 -12.90
N GLU A 119 -9.54 6.74 -12.26
CA GLU A 119 -10.68 6.06 -12.87
C GLU A 119 -11.97 6.81 -12.60
N GLN A 120 -12.82 6.94 -13.62
CA GLN A 120 -14.16 7.51 -13.46
C GLN A 120 -15.20 6.45 -13.04
N ARG A 121 -14.90 5.17 -13.27
CA ARG A 121 -15.81 4.04 -13.02
C ARG A 121 -15.19 3.07 -12.01
N HIS A 122 -15.71 3.11 -10.79
CA HIS A 122 -15.18 2.32 -9.67
C HIS A 122 -15.89 0.97 -9.43
N THR A 123 -16.75 0.49 -10.33
CA THR A 123 -17.58 -0.72 -10.06
C THR A 123 -16.75 -1.93 -9.62
N PHE A 124 -15.74 -2.30 -10.40
CA PHE A 124 -14.88 -3.45 -10.08
C PHE A 124 -13.89 -3.15 -8.94
N TYR A 125 -13.51 -1.88 -8.78
CA TYR A 125 -12.71 -1.45 -7.64
C TYR A 125 -13.46 -1.67 -6.33
N LEU A 126 -14.68 -1.16 -6.23
CA LEU A 126 -15.52 -1.29 -5.04
C LEU A 126 -15.87 -2.75 -4.78
N LEU A 127 -16.17 -3.52 -5.83
CA LEU A 127 -16.43 -4.96 -5.71
C LEU A 127 -15.22 -5.71 -5.14
N ASN A 128 -14.02 -5.52 -5.73
CA ASN A 128 -12.82 -6.18 -5.26
C ASN A 128 -12.42 -5.71 -3.85
N SER A 129 -12.55 -4.42 -3.55
CA SER A 129 -12.28 -3.89 -2.22
C SER A 129 -13.22 -4.48 -1.17
N TYR A 130 -14.51 -4.58 -1.49
CA TYR A 130 -15.50 -5.21 -0.61
C TYR A 130 -15.19 -6.70 -0.37
N LEU A 131 -14.97 -7.47 -1.44
CA LEU A 131 -14.72 -8.92 -1.33
C LEU A 131 -13.45 -9.26 -0.54
N ASN A 132 -12.44 -8.39 -0.59
CA ASN A 132 -11.16 -8.61 0.10
C ASN A 132 -11.06 -7.92 1.46
N GLY A 133 -12.07 -7.14 1.88
CA GLY A 133 -11.98 -6.32 3.09
C GLY A 133 -10.79 -5.35 3.03
N VAL A 134 -10.62 -4.71 1.88
CA VAL A 134 -9.56 -3.74 1.55
C VAL A 134 -10.16 -2.35 1.66
N GLY A 135 -9.46 -1.45 2.34
CA GLY A 135 -9.91 -0.06 2.48
C GLY A 135 -9.75 0.70 1.16
N SER A 136 -10.54 1.76 1.01
CA SER A 136 -10.56 2.58 -0.21
C SER A 136 -9.95 3.95 0.05
N VAL A 137 -9.00 4.35 -0.80
CA VAL A 137 -8.37 5.66 -0.74
C VAL A 137 -8.93 6.55 -1.84
N ALA A 138 -9.56 7.66 -1.44
CA ALA A 138 -10.12 8.62 -2.38
C ALA A 138 -9.03 9.46 -3.09
N TRP A 139 -7.91 9.73 -2.41
CA TRP A 139 -6.78 10.49 -2.94
C TRP A 139 -5.45 10.06 -2.30
N GLU A 140 -4.37 10.02 -3.08
CA GLU A 140 -3.04 9.41 -2.78
C GLU A 140 -2.41 9.80 -1.44
N ASN A 141 -2.84 10.88 -0.78
CA ASN A 141 -2.17 11.42 0.41
C ASN A 141 -3.11 11.85 1.56
N ILE A 142 -4.41 11.54 1.48
CA ILE A 142 -5.39 11.89 2.53
C ILE A 142 -6.29 10.69 2.80
N TRP A 143 -6.33 10.31 4.07
CA TRP A 143 -7.19 9.27 4.65
C TRP A 143 -8.12 9.87 5.70
#